data_AF-A0A8D8BNM9-F1
#
_entry.id   AF-A0A8D8BNM9-F1
#
_cell.length_a   1.000
_cell.length_b   1.000
_cell.length_c   1.000
_cell.angle_alpha   90.00
_cell.angle_beta   90.00
_cell.angle_gamma   90.00
#
_symmetry.space_group_name_H-M   'P 1'
#
loop_
_entity.id
_entity.type
_entity.pdbx_description
1 polymer ?
#
loop_
_entity_poly.entity_id
_entity_poly.type
_entity_poly.pdbx_seq_one_letter_code
_entity_poly.pdbx_strand_id
1 'polypeptide(L)'
;RGSRFGLANNLLKEYERRKRSNVWLETHVWHAKRFHMVAKWGYKVPYSPTRKGYRACYRATAKHCLVQDVSYYGCVELRGGEGTLKESLKRFCSERAGLTICAKAFVSGKRSGNVWLFERDRYPLGCVGRVKFAWRPEMEGDDRRTLWIFAHPVFYRKLVEMLVETFGLRNANRDDEPMEVDQ
;
A
#
# COMPACT_ATOMS: atom_id res chain seq x y z
N ARG A 1 6.86 18.58 -44.96
CA ARG A 1 6.06 18.84 -43.73
C ARG A 1 5.65 17.49 -43.15
N GLY A 2 6.47 16.93 -42.26
CA GLY A 2 6.30 15.57 -41.72
C GLY A 2 5.23 15.53 -40.62
N SER A 3 4.31 14.58 -40.74
CA SER A 3 3.19 14.34 -39.83
C SER A 3 3.67 14.12 -38.38
N ARG A 4 3.33 15.05 -37.48
CA ARG A 4 3.58 14.92 -36.03
C ARG A 4 2.68 13.88 -35.35
N PHE A 5 1.74 13.28 -36.06
CA PHE A 5 0.76 12.33 -35.50
C PHE A 5 1.30 10.89 -35.35
N GLY A 6 2.35 10.49 -36.07
CA GLY A 6 2.90 9.12 -36.00
C GLY A 6 3.80 8.83 -34.79
N LEU A 7 4.41 9.87 -34.18
CA LEU A 7 5.36 9.72 -33.07
C LEU A 7 4.68 9.40 -31.73
N ALA A 8 3.46 9.89 -31.51
CA ALA A 8 2.76 9.72 -30.23
C ALA A 8 2.33 8.26 -29.97
N ASN A 9 1.86 7.55 -31.02
CA ASN A 9 1.47 6.15 -30.92
C ASN A 9 2.66 5.20 -30.69
N ASN A 10 3.85 5.56 -31.17
CA ASN A 10 5.07 4.80 -30.89
C ASN A 10 5.51 4.97 -29.43
N LEU A 11 5.36 6.18 -28.88
CA LEU A 11 5.80 6.51 -27.53
C LEU A 11 5.02 5.75 -26.43
N LEU A 12 3.69 5.63 -26.58
CA LEU A 12 2.85 4.88 -25.62
C LEU A 12 3.18 3.39 -25.63
N LYS A 13 3.32 2.79 -26.82
CA LYS A 13 3.73 1.38 -26.97
C LYS A 13 5.11 1.12 -26.36
N GLU A 14 6.03 2.06 -26.56
CA GLU A 14 7.36 1.99 -25.96
C GLU A 14 7.30 2.06 -24.42
N TYR A 15 6.42 2.91 -23.87
CA TYR A 15 6.19 2.98 -22.42
C TYR A 15 5.59 1.69 -21.88
N GLU A 16 4.57 1.13 -22.55
CA GLU A 16 3.98 -0.16 -22.18
C GLU A 16 5.02 -1.27 -22.18
N ARG A 17 5.87 -1.33 -23.21
CA ARG A 17 6.98 -2.28 -23.28
C ARG A 17 7.92 -2.14 -22.08
N ARG A 18 8.28 -0.92 -21.69
CA ARG A 18 9.17 -0.64 -20.55
C ARG A 18 8.53 -0.93 -19.19
N LYS A 19 7.21 -0.76 -19.08
CA LYS A 19 6.43 -1.07 -17.86
C LYS A 19 6.32 -2.57 -17.56
N ARG A 20 6.62 -3.45 -18.53
CA ARG A 20 6.52 -4.91 -18.35
C ARG A 20 7.40 -5.46 -17.22
N SER A 21 8.57 -4.87 -17.00
CA SER A 21 9.52 -5.36 -15.97
C SER A 21 9.26 -4.78 -14.58
N ASN A 22 8.74 -3.57 -14.50
CA ASN A 22 8.51 -2.86 -13.25
C ASN A 22 7.32 -1.93 -13.39
N VAL A 23 6.49 -1.87 -12.34
CA VAL A 23 5.37 -0.94 -12.27
C VAL A 23 5.89 0.50 -12.24
N TRP A 24 5.33 1.32 -13.12
CA TRP A 24 5.57 2.76 -13.14
C TRP A 24 4.38 3.45 -12.48
N LEU A 25 4.65 4.23 -11.44
CA LEU A 25 3.65 5.13 -10.85
C LEU A 25 3.18 6.15 -11.89
N GLU A 26 2.02 6.74 -11.67
CA GLU A 26 1.40 7.73 -12.55
C GLU A 26 2.34 8.93 -12.78
N THR A 27 3.10 9.30 -11.75
CA THR A 27 4.08 10.40 -11.78
C THR A 27 5.46 9.99 -12.34
N HIS A 28 5.63 8.75 -12.81
CA HIS A 28 6.94 8.18 -13.16
C HIS A 28 7.72 9.04 -14.15
N VAL A 29 7.06 9.51 -15.23
CA VAL A 29 7.72 10.34 -16.26
C VAL A 29 8.23 11.66 -15.68
N TRP A 30 7.52 12.25 -14.72
CA TRP A 30 7.95 13.48 -14.06
C TRP A 30 9.18 13.24 -13.18
N HIS A 31 9.16 12.16 -12.40
CA HIS A 31 10.27 11.76 -11.52
C HIS A 31 11.50 11.33 -12.33
N ALA A 32 11.35 10.55 -13.39
CA ALA A 32 12.44 10.08 -14.23
C ALA A 32 13.24 11.22 -14.89
N LYS A 33 12.62 12.39 -15.09
CA LYS A 33 13.30 13.60 -15.58
C LYS A 33 14.14 14.33 -14.52
N ARG A 34 13.92 14.07 -13.22
CA ARG A 34 14.45 14.86 -12.10
C ARG A 34 15.19 14.03 -11.05
N PHE A 35 15.04 12.72 -11.07
CA PHE A 35 15.57 11.79 -10.09
C PHE A 35 16.27 10.62 -10.79
N HIS A 36 17.27 10.07 -10.11
CA HIS A 36 17.81 8.77 -10.42
C HIS A 36 16.78 7.70 -10.04
N MET A 37 16.30 6.94 -11.03
CA MET A 37 15.24 5.95 -10.85
C MET A 37 15.82 4.56 -10.60
N VAL A 38 15.36 3.86 -9.56
CA VAL A 38 15.80 2.51 -9.19
C VAL A 38 14.64 1.52 -9.22
N ALA A 39 14.93 0.26 -9.54
CA ALA A 39 13.95 -0.81 -9.44
C ALA A 39 13.97 -1.38 -8.01
N LYS A 40 12.83 -1.37 -7.32
CA LYS A 40 12.66 -1.93 -5.97
C LYS A 40 11.27 -2.51 -5.81
N TRP A 41 11.18 -3.73 -5.28
CA TRP A 41 9.93 -4.36 -4.87
C TRP A 41 8.89 -4.48 -5.99
N GLY A 42 9.34 -4.63 -7.24
CA GLY A 42 8.49 -4.65 -8.43
C GLY A 42 8.12 -3.27 -9.01
N TYR A 43 8.59 -2.17 -8.40
CA TYR A 43 8.32 -0.79 -8.84
C TYR A 43 9.59 -0.08 -9.33
N LYS A 44 9.42 0.89 -10.23
CA LYS A 44 10.48 1.82 -10.63
C LYS A 44 10.29 3.17 -9.92
N VAL A 45 10.99 3.36 -8.82
CA VAL A 45 10.81 4.48 -7.86
C VAL A 45 11.95 5.51 -7.91
N PRO A 46 11.69 6.79 -7.57
CA PRO A 46 12.74 7.80 -7.45
C PRO A 46 13.63 7.51 -6.23
N TYR A 47 14.94 7.43 -6.42
CA TYR A 47 15.91 7.17 -5.34
C TYR A 47 16.54 8.44 -4.79
N SER A 48 17.08 9.27 -5.68
CA SER A 48 17.74 10.51 -5.31
C SER A 48 17.56 11.57 -6.40
N PRO A 49 17.42 12.87 -6.03
CA PRO A 49 17.34 13.94 -7.01
C PRO A 49 18.66 14.08 -7.77
N THR A 50 18.60 14.44 -9.05
CA THR A 50 19.81 14.66 -9.87
C THR A 50 20.61 15.87 -9.40
N ARG A 51 19.95 16.87 -8.80
CA ARG A 51 20.60 18.02 -8.16
C ARG A 51 20.91 17.73 -6.70
N LYS A 52 22.10 18.11 -6.25
CA LYS A 52 22.50 18.05 -4.83
C LYS A 52 21.59 18.98 -4.01
N GLY A 53 20.62 18.39 -3.30
CA GLY A 53 19.59 19.13 -2.57
C GLY A 53 19.45 18.75 -1.10
N TYR A 54 20.28 17.86 -0.55
CA TYR A 54 20.06 17.27 0.78
C TYR A 54 19.83 18.31 1.90
N ARG A 55 20.72 19.31 2.03
CA ARG A 55 20.57 20.39 3.03
C ARG A 55 19.33 21.25 2.76
N ALA A 56 18.98 21.46 1.49
CA ALA A 56 17.79 22.21 1.12
C ALA A 56 16.51 21.43 1.49
N CYS A 57 16.46 20.12 1.22
CA CYS A 57 15.37 19.24 1.64
C CYS A 57 15.21 19.22 3.16
N TYR A 58 16.31 19.12 3.91
CA TYR A 58 16.29 19.16 5.38
C TYR A 58 15.72 20.49 5.91
N ARG A 59 16.19 21.63 5.38
CA ARG A 59 15.63 22.93 5.75
C ARG A 59 14.16 23.04 5.36
N ALA A 60 13.78 22.48 4.21
CA ALA A 60 12.40 22.49 3.76
C ALA A 60 11.48 21.68 4.67
N THR A 61 11.94 20.57 5.25
CA THR A 61 11.15 19.83 6.25
C THR A 61 10.81 20.67 7.48
N ALA A 62 11.68 21.60 7.89
CA ALA A 62 11.48 22.43 9.08
C ALA A 62 10.82 23.78 8.80
N LYS A 63 11.14 24.42 7.67
CA LYS A 63 10.79 25.84 7.39
C LYS A 63 9.98 26.04 6.11
N HIS A 64 9.81 25.01 5.28
CA HIS A 64 9.08 25.10 4.02
C HIS A 64 8.19 23.87 3.84
N CYS A 65 7.93 23.48 2.59
CA CYS A 65 7.17 22.29 2.25
C CYS A 65 8.03 21.32 1.44
N LEU A 66 7.85 20.03 1.69
CA LEU A 66 8.46 18.93 0.95
C LEU A 66 7.40 17.88 0.68
N VAL A 67 7.31 17.42 -0.57
CA VAL A 67 6.37 16.39 -1.00
C VAL A 67 7.14 15.17 -1.46
N GLN A 68 6.64 13.98 -1.11
CA GLN A 68 7.16 12.69 -1.54
C GLN A 68 6.05 11.87 -2.17
N ASP A 69 6.38 11.14 -3.23
CA ASP A 69 5.47 10.18 -3.83
C ASP A 69 5.65 8.81 -3.17
N VAL A 70 4.60 8.36 -2.47
CA VAL A 70 4.54 7.07 -1.77
C VAL A 70 3.40 6.20 -2.30
N SER A 71 2.94 6.46 -3.54
CA SER A 71 1.80 5.78 -4.15
C SER A 71 2.05 4.29 -4.43
N TYR A 72 3.29 3.81 -4.24
CA TYR A 72 3.62 2.39 -4.28
C TYR A 72 3.10 1.60 -3.06
N TYR A 73 2.58 2.24 -2.01
CA TYR A 73 1.90 1.51 -0.94
C TYR A 73 0.55 0.97 -1.44
N GLY A 74 0.36 -0.34 -1.31
CA GLY A 74 -0.92 -0.97 -1.65
C GLY A 74 -1.95 -0.73 -0.54
N CYS A 75 -3.21 -0.57 -0.93
CA CYS A 75 -4.34 -0.39 0.00
C CYS A 75 -5.24 -1.63 -0.03
N VAL A 76 -5.48 -2.22 1.15
CA VAL A 76 -6.46 -3.27 1.36
C VAL A 76 -7.67 -2.66 2.07
N GLU A 77 -8.85 -2.82 1.50
CA GLU A 77 -10.12 -2.49 2.14
C GLU A 77 -10.73 -3.75 2.77
N LEU A 78 -11.04 -3.68 4.06
CA LEU A 78 -11.80 -4.69 4.79
C LEU A 78 -13.14 -4.10 5.20
N ARG A 79 -14.24 -4.75 4.83
CA ARG A 79 -15.59 -4.31 5.17
C ARG A 79 -16.37 -5.44 5.81
N GLY A 80 -17.01 -5.18 6.96
CA GLY A 80 -17.76 -6.20 7.70
C GLY A 80 -18.27 -5.70 9.04
N GLY A 81 -18.83 -6.63 9.84
CA GLY A 81 -19.28 -6.32 11.20
C GLY A 81 -18.11 -5.94 12.11
N GLU A 82 -18.29 -4.91 12.93
CA GLU A 82 -17.22 -4.36 13.77
C GLU A 82 -16.62 -5.42 14.73
N GLY A 83 -17.48 -6.24 15.35
CA GLY A 83 -17.06 -7.32 16.24
C GLY A 83 -16.16 -8.33 15.54
N THR A 84 -16.60 -8.85 14.39
CA THR A 84 -15.86 -9.81 13.56
C THR A 84 -14.50 -9.26 13.13
N LEU A 85 -14.46 -8.00 12.66
CA LEU A 85 -13.22 -7.35 12.26
C LEU A 85 -12.26 -7.23 13.45
N LYS A 86 -12.75 -6.75 14.60
CA LYS A 86 -11.92 -6.58 15.80
C LYS A 86 -11.39 -7.91 16.34
N GLU A 87 -12.23 -8.93 16.42
CA GLU A 87 -11.83 -10.24 16.93
C GLU A 87 -10.72 -10.87 16.07
N SER A 88 -10.87 -10.78 14.75
CA SER A 88 -9.88 -11.33 13.81
C SER A 88 -8.58 -10.51 13.84
N LEU A 89 -8.67 -9.17 13.80
CA LEU A 89 -7.49 -8.29 13.74
C LEU A 89 -6.67 -8.31 15.03
N LYS A 90 -7.28 -8.59 16.19
CA LYS A 90 -6.57 -8.77 17.47
C LYS A 90 -5.53 -9.88 17.40
N ARG A 91 -5.72 -10.91 16.57
CA ARG A 91 -4.77 -12.02 16.42
C ARG A 91 -3.47 -11.63 15.71
N PHE A 92 -3.45 -10.49 15.02
CA PHE A 92 -2.28 -9.99 14.30
C PHE A 92 -1.56 -8.85 15.02
N CYS A 93 -2.12 -8.34 16.10
CA CYS A 93 -1.61 -7.20 16.85
C CYS A 93 -1.41 -7.58 18.31
N SER A 94 -0.53 -6.88 19.01
CA SER A 94 -0.34 -7.06 20.45
C SER A 94 -0.32 -5.71 21.15
N GLU A 95 -1.03 -5.59 22.26
CA GLU A 95 -1.03 -4.39 23.11
C GLU A 95 0.36 -4.13 23.71
N ARG A 96 1.20 -5.18 23.83
CA ARG A 96 2.59 -5.06 24.26
C ARG A 96 3.48 -4.34 23.23
N ALA A 97 3.05 -4.27 21.97
CA ALA A 97 3.75 -3.54 20.91
C ALA A 97 3.23 -2.09 20.74
N GLY A 98 2.25 -1.67 21.55
CA GLY A 98 1.62 -0.34 21.49
C GLY A 98 0.13 -0.41 21.16
N LEU A 99 -0.44 0.74 20.77
CA LEU A 99 -1.85 0.82 20.41
C LEU A 99 -2.16 -0.02 19.16
N THR A 100 -3.18 -0.89 19.27
CA THR A 100 -3.59 -1.79 18.20
C THR A 100 -4.57 -1.11 17.23
N ILE A 101 -4.83 -1.77 16.09
CA ILE A 101 -5.84 -1.33 15.10
C ILE A 101 -7.23 -1.17 15.72
N CYS A 102 -7.52 -1.96 16.76
CA CYS A 102 -8.83 -2.02 17.40
C CYS A 102 -8.99 -1.03 18.56
N ALA A 103 -7.98 -0.21 18.87
CA ALA A 103 -8.04 0.74 19.97
C ALA A 103 -9.14 1.79 19.76
N LYS A 104 -9.88 2.14 20.82
CA LYS A 104 -10.99 3.12 20.79
C LYS A 104 -10.60 4.46 20.15
N ALA A 105 -9.33 4.86 20.28
CA ALA A 105 -8.78 6.07 19.67
C ALA A 105 -8.86 6.10 18.14
N PHE A 106 -8.90 4.94 17.47
CA PHE A 106 -8.91 4.84 16.00
C PHE A 106 -10.26 4.40 15.43
N VAL A 107 -11.02 3.58 16.16
CA VAL A 107 -12.27 2.97 15.66
C VAL A 107 -13.29 4.01 15.18
N SER A 108 -13.35 5.20 15.82
CA SER A 108 -14.24 6.28 15.36
C SER A 108 -13.94 6.84 13.96
N GLY A 109 -12.79 6.49 13.36
CA GLY A 109 -12.36 7.01 12.06
C GLY A 109 -11.84 8.46 12.07
N LYS A 110 -11.78 9.10 13.25
CA LYS A 110 -11.24 10.47 13.39
C LYS A 110 -9.73 10.55 13.22
N ARG A 111 -9.02 9.42 13.33
CA ARG A 111 -7.55 9.35 13.30
C ARG A 111 -7.10 8.10 12.57
N SER A 112 -6.06 8.23 11.75
CA SER A 112 -5.28 7.09 11.25
C SER A 112 -4.20 6.70 12.25
N GLY A 113 -3.76 5.45 12.21
CA GLY A 113 -2.68 4.94 13.05
C GLY A 113 -1.61 4.22 12.25
N ASN A 114 -0.54 3.85 12.94
CA ASN A 114 0.44 2.90 12.44
C ASN A 114 0.62 1.78 13.47
N VAL A 115 0.77 0.54 13.01
CA VAL A 115 0.85 -0.63 13.89
C VAL A 115 1.76 -1.69 13.28
N TRP A 116 2.41 -2.47 14.14
CA TRP A 116 3.13 -3.67 13.72
C TRP A 116 2.17 -4.83 13.62
N LEU A 117 2.17 -5.50 12.47
CA LEU A 117 1.44 -6.73 12.24
C LEU A 117 2.36 -7.93 12.38
N PHE A 118 1.82 -8.97 12.99
CA PHE A 118 2.44 -10.27 13.19
C PHE A 118 1.56 -11.33 12.55
N GLU A 119 2.16 -12.46 12.23
CA GLU A 119 1.40 -13.65 11.89
C GLU A 119 0.46 -14.04 13.03
N ARG A 120 -0.63 -14.74 12.66
CA ARG A 120 -1.72 -15.08 13.55
C ARG A 120 -1.22 -15.71 14.85
N ASP A 121 -1.54 -15.06 15.97
CA ASP A 121 -1.26 -15.54 17.33
C ASP A 121 0.25 -15.82 17.59
N ARG A 122 1.15 -15.20 16.82
CA ARG A 122 2.61 -15.47 16.87
C ARG A 122 3.45 -14.43 17.62
N TYR A 123 2.87 -13.30 18.05
CA TYR A 123 3.61 -12.27 18.78
C TYR A 123 4.36 -12.85 20.00
N PRO A 124 5.65 -12.51 20.23
CA PRO A 124 6.46 -11.49 19.53
C PRO A 124 7.19 -11.97 18.27
N LEU A 125 7.03 -13.24 17.88
CA LEU A 125 7.63 -13.82 16.68
C LEU A 125 6.74 -13.59 15.45
N GLY A 126 7.26 -13.89 14.25
CA GLY A 126 6.49 -13.79 13.01
C GLY A 126 6.08 -12.35 12.65
N CYS A 127 6.94 -11.36 12.92
CA CYS A 127 6.69 -9.98 12.50
C CYS A 127 6.62 -9.90 10.96
N VAL A 128 5.50 -9.39 10.44
CA VAL A 128 5.25 -9.25 9.00
C VAL A 128 5.72 -7.89 8.52
N GLY A 129 5.36 -6.84 9.27
CA GLY A 129 5.71 -5.48 8.90
C GLY A 129 4.83 -4.44 9.59
N ARG A 130 5.20 -3.17 9.41
CA ARG A 130 4.45 -2.04 9.93
C ARG A 130 3.51 -1.51 8.85
N VAL A 131 2.23 -1.38 9.19
CA VAL A 131 1.21 -0.83 8.30
C VAL A 131 0.70 0.51 8.81
N LYS A 132 0.26 1.36 7.89
CA LYS A 132 -0.60 2.50 8.20
C LYS A 132 -2.04 2.03 8.02
N PHE A 133 -2.96 2.47 8.88
CA PHE A 133 -4.36 2.10 8.76
C PHE A 133 -5.27 3.27 9.11
N ALA A 134 -6.50 3.21 8.63
CA ALA A 134 -7.55 4.17 8.96
C ALA A 134 -8.91 3.48 8.91
N TRP A 135 -9.71 3.67 9.98
CA TRP A 135 -11.13 3.32 9.94
C TRP A 135 -11.89 4.40 9.20
N ARG A 136 -12.85 3.99 8.37
CA ARG A 136 -13.83 4.91 7.82
C ARG A 136 -14.75 5.39 8.95
N PRO A 137 -15.05 6.69 9.04
CA PRO A 137 -16.08 7.20 9.95
C PRO A 137 -17.41 6.49 9.76
N GLU A 138 -18.18 6.36 10.84
CA GLU A 138 -19.54 5.82 10.80
C GLU A 138 -20.42 6.66 9.89
N MET A 139 -21.27 6.00 9.11
CA MET A 139 -22.29 6.65 8.28
C MET A 139 -23.64 6.15 8.74
N GLU A 140 -24.62 7.05 8.82
CA GLU A 140 -25.98 6.70 9.20
C GLU A 140 -26.54 5.64 8.23
N GLY A 141 -27.08 4.56 8.79
CA GLY A 141 -27.70 3.47 8.02
C GLY A 141 -26.76 2.38 7.49
N ASP A 142 -25.45 2.39 7.81
CA ASP A 142 -24.54 1.27 7.52
C ASP A 142 -24.07 0.58 8.80
N ASP A 143 -24.54 -0.65 9.03
CA ASP A 143 -24.13 -1.48 10.15
C ASP A 143 -22.70 -2.07 9.96
N ARG A 144 -22.11 -1.91 8.78
CA ARG A 144 -20.77 -2.40 8.47
C ARG A 144 -19.73 -1.31 8.69
N ARG A 145 -18.58 -1.73 9.20
CA ARG A 145 -17.39 -0.89 9.31
C ARG A 145 -16.44 -1.18 8.16
N THR A 146 -15.75 -0.13 7.72
CA THR A 146 -14.71 -0.21 6.70
C THR A 146 -13.36 0.18 7.31
N LEU A 147 -12.34 -0.65 7.06
CA LEU A 147 -10.96 -0.42 7.48
C LEU A 147 -10.06 -0.43 6.25
N TRP A 148 -9.25 0.62 6.09
CA TRP A 148 -8.19 0.65 5.08
C TRP A 148 -6.85 0.35 5.73
N ILE A 149 -6.10 -0.57 5.13
CA ILE A 149 -4.74 -0.93 5.54
C ILE A 149 -3.79 -0.65 4.38
N PHE A 150 -2.84 0.25 4.60
CA PHE A 150 -1.79 0.61 3.65
C PHE A 150 -0.51 -0.12 4.01
N ALA A 151 -0.04 -0.95 3.09
CA ALA A 151 1.10 -1.84 3.28
C ALA A 151 2.15 -1.66 2.18
N HIS A 152 3.40 -1.88 2.58
CA HIS A 152 4.52 -1.76 1.66
C HIS A 152 4.55 -2.97 0.71
N PRO A 153 4.93 -2.81 -0.58
CA PRO A 153 4.93 -3.88 -1.58
C PRO A 153 5.63 -5.17 -1.16
N VAL A 154 6.73 -5.05 -0.39
CA VAL A 154 7.54 -6.20 0.08
C VAL A 154 6.71 -7.26 0.79
N PHE A 155 5.72 -6.85 1.59
CA PHE A 155 4.90 -7.76 2.38
C PHE A 155 3.41 -7.66 2.05
N TYR A 156 3.02 -6.86 1.06
CA TYR A 156 1.63 -6.65 0.66
C TYR A 156 0.94 -7.98 0.33
N ARG A 157 1.59 -8.85 -0.47
CA ARG A 157 1.06 -10.17 -0.82
C ARG A 157 0.81 -11.03 0.42
N LYS A 158 1.79 -11.13 1.30
CA LYS A 158 1.70 -11.90 2.55
C LYS A 158 0.59 -11.38 3.46
N LEU A 159 0.42 -10.05 3.55
CA LEU A 159 -0.67 -9.44 4.30
C LEU A 159 -2.04 -9.85 3.73
N VAL A 160 -2.21 -9.77 2.41
CA VAL A 160 -3.47 -10.17 1.76
C VAL A 160 -3.76 -11.65 2.00
N GLU A 161 -2.78 -12.53 1.84
CA GLU A 161 -2.92 -13.97 2.12
C GLU A 161 -3.37 -14.23 3.56
N MET A 162 -2.72 -13.60 4.55
CA MET A 162 -3.10 -13.73 5.96
C MET A 162 -4.53 -13.27 6.25
N LEU A 163 -4.96 -12.18 5.61
CA LEU A 163 -6.32 -11.66 5.76
C LEU A 163 -7.33 -12.60 5.10
N VAL A 164 -7.05 -13.08 3.89
CA VAL A 164 -7.91 -14.04 3.18
C VAL A 164 -8.10 -15.32 3.99
N GLU A 165 -7.02 -15.91 4.49
CA GLU A 165 -7.06 -17.12 5.32
C GLU A 165 -7.85 -16.92 6.61
N THR A 166 -7.66 -15.78 7.28
CA THR A 166 -8.26 -15.54 8.61
C THR A 166 -9.74 -15.19 8.51
N PHE A 167 -10.13 -14.45 7.47
CA PHE A 167 -11.54 -14.11 7.24
C PHE A 167 -12.27 -15.14 6.36
N GLY A 168 -11.60 -16.22 5.91
CA GLY A 168 -12.18 -17.24 5.05
C GLY A 168 -12.72 -16.68 3.74
N LEU A 169 -12.04 -15.66 3.19
CA LEU A 169 -12.52 -14.94 2.02
C LEU A 169 -12.35 -15.80 0.76
N ARG A 170 -13.35 -15.79 -0.11
CA ARG A 170 -13.26 -16.37 -1.46
C ARG A 170 -13.11 -15.26 -2.48
N ASN A 171 -12.48 -15.58 -3.60
CA ASN A 171 -12.34 -14.62 -4.69
C ASN A 171 -13.70 -14.41 -5.34
N ALA A 172 -14.22 -13.18 -5.34
CA ALA A 172 -15.51 -12.87 -5.95
C ALA A 172 -15.52 -12.97 -7.49
N ASN A 173 -14.33 -12.99 -8.13
CA ASN A 173 -14.16 -13.00 -9.59
C ASN A 173 -13.58 -14.31 -10.14
N ARG A 174 -13.38 -15.32 -9.28
CA ARG A 174 -13.03 -16.68 -9.69
C ARG A 174 -14.08 -17.59 -9.09
N ASP A 175 -14.98 -18.09 -9.92
CA ASP A 175 -15.53 -19.43 -9.66
C ASP A 175 -14.32 -20.35 -9.48
N ASP A 176 -14.34 -21.17 -8.43
CA ASP A 176 -13.19 -21.93 -7.89
C ASP A 176 -12.51 -22.85 -8.93
N GLU A 177 -11.71 -22.31 -9.86
CA GLU A 177 -10.72 -23.08 -10.61
C GLU A 177 -9.34 -22.91 -9.95
N PRO A 178 -8.71 -24.02 -9.53
CA PRO A 178 -7.40 -23.99 -8.90
C PRO A 178 -6.36 -23.42 -9.88
N MET A 179 -5.46 -22.57 -9.38
CA MET A 179 -4.32 -22.08 -10.15
C MET A 179 -3.42 -23.26 -10.54
N GLU A 180 -3.35 -23.57 -11.83
CA GLU A 180 -2.17 -24.24 -12.39
C GLU A 180 -0.97 -23.33 -12.18
N VAL A 181 0.01 -23.86 -11.46
CA VAL A 181 1.30 -23.23 -11.27
C VAL A 181 2.16 -23.74 -12.41
N ASP A 182 2.41 -22.90 -13.42
CA ASP A 182 3.43 -23.17 -14.43
C ASP A 182 4.78 -23.38 -13.72
N GLN A 183 5.45 -24.47 -14.07
CA GLN A 183 6.74 -24.92 -13.53
C GLN A 183 7.88 -23.97 -13.86
#